data_AF-A0A3A8Q1B9-F1
#
_entry.id   AF-A0A3A8Q1B9-F1
#
_cell.length_a   1.000
_cell.length_b   1.000
_cell.length_c   1.000
_cell.angle_alpha   90.00
_cell.angle_beta   90.00
_cell.angle_gamma   90.00
#
_symmetry.space_group_name_H-M   'P 1'
#
loop_
_entity.id
_entity.type
_entity.pdbx_description
1 polymer ?
#
loop_
_entity_poly.entity_id
_entity_poly.type
_entity_poly.pdbx_seq_one_letter_code
_entity_poly.pdbx_strand_id
1 'polypeptide(L)'
;MTVSEGEKIPTGIPGLNDVLGGGLPRKGIYLVQGNPGVGKTTLGLQFLLEGQALGEQGLYVALTETRREVELIARSHGWSLDDLPIWEITPAFKRIRREDEQTMFHPAEVELDETTRPIFEEIDRVKPARVVIDSLSEIRLLSREPLRYRRQLLLLKQFFLERECTVLLIDSQGFAGRDSGGILETLIGGLIVLEKTTPAYGTTRRRLMVDKLLGVSFREGYHDYQIKRGGLVVYPRLVAAEHPKAFSREQVSSAVPELDDLLGGGLERGTSTLILGAAGTGKSSLASQYAVAAARRGEKSVLFTFEESVGTWMARASALWPDAESHLRSGTIRVVHVDPAELSPGELSSCIREAVEKQQVQMVVIDSLNGYLQSVPEESFLILHLHELLTYLGQKGVTTILNMAQYGLLGPTMDVPVDVSYLSDCVLLLRFFEAAGEVRQSISAVKKRSGRHERTIREFQLDTHGIRVGGPLKESYGVLTGMPSYRGGEGPLLPSRE
;
A
#
# COMPACT_ATOMS: atom_id res chain seq x y z
N MET A 1 5.17 -35.56 0.72
CA MET A 1 5.29 -35.73 -0.74
C MET A 1 4.85 -34.42 -1.37
N THR A 2 5.81 -33.57 -1.69
CA THR A 2 5.60 -32.27 -2.32
C THR A 2 5.17 -32.50 -3.76
N VAL A 3 3.93 -32.13 -4.09
CA VAL A 3 3.46 -31.95 -5.47
C VAL A 3 4.48 -31.02 -6.14
N SER A 4 5.07 -31.42 -7.27
CA SER A 4 6.02 -30.58 -7.99
C SER A 4 5.32 -29.26 -8.33
N GLU A 5 5.76 -28.15 -7.73
CA GLU A 5 5.32 -26.82 -8.13
C GLU A 5 5.61 -26.68 -9.63
N GLY A 6 4.56 -26.60 -10.44
CA GLY A 6 4.72 -26.37 -11.87
C GLY A 6 5.53 -25.10 -12.10
N GLU A 7 6.39 -25.12 -13.11
CA GLU A 7 7.23 -23.97 -13.49
C GLU A 7 6.35 -22.71 -13.67
N LYS A 8 6.65 -21.63 -12.95
CA LYS A 8 5.92 -20.36 -13.01
C LYS A 8 6.65 -19.36 -13.89
N ILE A 9 5.91 -18.53 -14.63
CA ILE A 9 6.47 -17.40 -15.38
C ILE A 9 6.17 -16.06 -14.70
N PRO A 10 7.15 -15.14 -14.67
CA PRO A 10 6.96 -13.81 -14.09
C PRO A 10 6.06 -12.96 -14.97
N THR A 11 5.26 -12.11 -14.33
CA THR A 11 4.32 -11.21 -14.99
C THR A 11 4.93 -9.89 -15.47
N GLY A 12 6.13 -9.53 -15.01
CA GLY A 12 6.74 -8.21 -15.25
C GLY A 12 6.12 -7.07 -14.47
N ILE A 13 5.15 -7.38 -13.59
CA ILE A 13 4.42 -6.39 -12.82
C ILE A 13 4.97 -6.41 -11.40
N PRO A 14 5.60 -5.30 -10.94
CA PRO A 14 6.12 -5.21 -9.59
C PRO A 14 5.04 -5.55 -8.56
N GLY A 15 5.38 -6.42 -7.61
CA GLY A 15 4.47 -6.90 -6.56
C GLY A 15 3.48 -7.99 -6.98
N LEU A 16 3.08 -8.08 -8.27
CA LEU A 16 2.09 -9.08 -8.68
C LEU A 16 2.62 -10.52 -8.55
N ASN A 17 3.91 -10.73 -8.79
CA ASN A 17 4.50 -12.06 -8.59
C ASN A 17 4.46 -12.50 -7.12
N ASP A 18 4.59 -11.59 -6.14
CA ASP A 18 4.42 -11.92 -4.70
C ASP A 18 2.98 -12.37 -4.44
N VAL A 19 2.00 -11.63 -4.98
CA VAL A 19 0.59 -12.02 -4.91
C VAL A 19 0.33 -13.41 -5.52
N LEU A 20 0.95 -13.72 -6.65
CA LEU A 20 0.79 -15.01 -7.35
C LEU A 20 1.70 -16.13 -6.81
N GLY A 21 2.46 -15.89 -5.74
CA GLY A 21 3.39 -16.87 -5.16
C GLY A 21 4.54 -17.24 -6.11
N GLY A 22 5.06 -16.30 -6.88
CA GLY A 22 6.18 -16.46 -7.81
C GLY A 22 5.86 -16.20 -9.28
N GLY A 23 4.59 -16.07 -9.65
CA GLY A 23 4.16 -15.82 -11.03
C GLY A 23 2.99 -16.72 -11.46
N LEU A 24 2.66 -16.70 -12.74
CA LEU A 24 1.60 -17.54 -13.31
C LEU A 24 2.15 -18.93 -13.64
N PRO A 25 1.48 -20.04 -13.27
CA PRO A 25 1.88 -21.35 -13.75
C PRO A 25 1.97 -21.39 -15.29
N ARG A 26 3.03 -22.02 -15.83
CA ARG A 26 3.22 -22.14 -17.27
C ARG A 26 2.12 -22.97 -17.92
N LYS A 27 1.90 -22.73 -19.21
CA LYS A 27 0.96 -23.47 -20.07
C LYS A 27 -0.50 -23.38 -19.57
N GLY A 28 -0.79 -22.37 -18.74
CA GLY A 28 -2.10 -22.10 -18.20
C GLY A 28 -2.87 -21.03 -18.98
N ILE A 29 -4.18 -20.98 -18.76
CA ILE A 29 -5.08 -19.96 -19.30
C ILE A 29 -5.65 -19.17 -18.13
N TYR A 30 -5.44 -17.87 -18.14
CA TYR A 30 -5.78 -16.96 -17.04
C TYR A 30 -6.73 -15.88 -17.54
N LEU A 31 -7.69 -15.47 -16.71
CA LEU A 31 -8.58 -14.37 -17.01
C LEU A 31 -8.21 -13.15 -16.18
N VAL A 32 -8.13 -12.00 -16.83
CA VAL A 32 -8.02 -10.68 -16.22
C VAL A 32 -9.34 -9.96 -16.45
N GLN A 33 -10.09 -9.75 -15.37
CA GLN A 33 -11.43 -9.20 -15.44
C GLN A 33 -11.51 -7.88 -14.69
N GLY A 34 -12.31 -6.94 -15.20
CA GLY A 34 -12.53 -5.68 -14.50
C GLY A 34 -13.27 -4.64 -15.34
N ASN A 35 -13.76 -3.58 -14.70
CA ASN A 35 -14.47 -2.51 -15.39
C ASN A 35 -13.56 -1.75 -16.40
N PRO A 36 -14.11 -0.96 -17.33
CA PRO A 36 -13.30 -0.11 -18.21
C PRO A 36 -12.37 0.84 -17.43
N GLY A 37 -11.13 1.00 -17.89
CA GLY A 37 -10.15 1.92 -17.30
C GLY A 37 -9.49 1.46 -15.98
N VAL A 38 -9.58 0.17 -15.64
CA VAL A 38 -8.85 -0.43 -14.49
C VAL A 38 -7.42 -0.89 -14.84
N GLY A 39 -7.00 -0.84 -16.12
CA GLY A 39 -5.63 -1.17 -16.52
C GLY A 39 -5.41 -2.61 -17.02
N LYS A 40 -6.46 -3.31 -17.49
CA LYS A 40 -6.37 -4.68 -18.03
C LYS A 40 -5.40 -4.80 -19.20
N THR A 41 -5.52 -3.93 -20.19
CA THR A 41 -4.63 -3.87 -21.36
C THR A 41 -3.18 -3.59 -20.95
N THR A 42 -2.97 -2.66 -20.01
CA THR A 42 -1.63 -2.36 -19.48
C THR A 42 -1.01 -3.58 -18.79
N LEU A 43 -1.79 -4.33 -18.01
CA LEU A 43 -1.37 -5.60 -17.39
C LEU A 43 -0.96 -6.63 -18.47
N GLY A 44 -1.80 -6.80 -19.50
CA GLY A 44 -1.50 -7.71 -20.61
C GLY A 44 -0.23 -7.34 -21.36
N LEU A 45 -0.02 -6.06 -21.66
CA LEU A 45 1.19 -5.59 -22.32
C LEU A 45 2.45 -5.82 -21.47
N GLN A 46 2.41 -5.54 -20.15
CA GLN A 46 3.55 -5.83 -19.27
C GLN A 46 3.90 -7.33 -19.24
N PHE A 47 2.89 -8.19 -19.24
CA PHE A 47 3.10 -9.64 -19.30
C PHE A 47 3.83 -10.08 -20.57
N LEU A 48 3.51 -9.49 -21.73
CA LEU A 48 4.19 -9.80 -23.00
C LEU A 48 5.60 -9.20 -23.04
N LEU A 49 5.75 -7.95 -22.60
CA LEU A 49 7.05 -7.25 -22.57
C LEU A 49 8.05 -7.95 -21.65
N GLU A 50 7.61 -8.47 -20.51
CA GLU A 50 8.44 -9.31 -19.64
C GLU A 50 8.89 -10.59 -20.34
N GLY A 51 7.99 -11.21 -21.13
CA GLY A 51 8.34 -12.36 -21.94
C GLY A 51 9.46 -12.03 -22.92
N GLN A 52 9.32 -10.94 -23.66
CA GLN A 52 10.34 -10.47 -24.60
C GLN A 52 11.68 -10.19 -23.91
N ALA A 53 11.66 -9.56 -22.73
CA ALA A 53 12.87 -9.32 -21.94
C ALA A 53 13.57 -10.62 -21.52
N LEU A 54 12.82 -11.71 -21.37
CA LEU A 54 13.31 -13.06 -21.08
C LEU A 54 13.58 -13.90 -22.34
N GLY A 55 13.48 -13.32 -23.54
CA GLY A 55 13.67 -14.02 -24.82
C GLY A 55 12.50 -14.91 -25.24
N GLU A 56 11.34 -14.78 -24.59
CA GLU A 56 10.11 -15.50 -24.93
C GLU A 56 9.30 -14.73 -25.97
N GLN A 57 8.87 -15.42 -27.03
CA GLN A 57 8.05 -14.82 -28.08
C GLN A 57 6.62 -14.56 -27.57
N GLY A 58 6.16 -13.31 -27.67
CA GLY A 58 4.80 -12.90 -27.30
C GLY A 58 3.89 -12.71 -28.52
N LEU A 59 2.58 -12.78 -28.32
CA LEU A 59 1.57 -12.36 -29.30
C LEU A 59 0.44 -11.61 -28.60
N TYR A 60 0.13 -10.41 -29.09
CA TYR A 60 -1.05 -9.66 -28.69
C TYR A 60 -2.14 -9.81 -29.76
N VAL A 61 -3.32 -10.29 -29.36
CA VAL A 61 -4.50 -10.46 -30.22
C VAL A 61 -5.51 -9.38 -29.85
N ALA A 62 -5.60 -8.34 -30.67
CA ALA A 62 -6.50 -7.21 -30.50
C ALA A 62 -7.82 -7.45 -31.26
N LEU A 63 -8.90 -7.68 -30.51
CA LEU A 63 -10.25 -7.92 -31.00
C LEU A 63 -11.13 -6.68 -30.91
N THR A 64 -10.85 -5.77 -29.98
CA THR A 64 -11.65 -4.56 -29.78
C THR A 64 -10.86 -3.32 -30.20
N GLU A 65 -9.63 -3.19 -29.72
CA GLU A 65 -8.74 -2.07 -29.98
C GLU A 65 -7.98 -2.22 -31.30
N THR A 66 -7.67 -1.10 -31.93
CA THR A 66 -6.78 -1.03 -33.10
C THR A 66 -5.31 -1.10 -32.67
N ARG A 67 -4.40 -1.54 -33.55
CA ARG A 67 -2.94 -1.52 -33.28
C ARG A 67 -2.48 -0.13 -32.84
N ARG A 68 -3.02 0.93 -33.46
CA ARG A 68 -2.67 2.33 -33.15
C ARG A 68 -3.04 2.71 -31.71
N GLU A 69 -4.18 2.23 -31.21
CA GLU A 69 -4.61 2.47 -29.82
C GLU A 69 -3.72 1.72 -28.82
N VAL A 70 -3.38 0.46 -29.12
CA VAL A 70 -2.45 -0.35 -28.31
C VAL A 70 -1.07 0.32 -28.23
N GLU A 71 -0.54 0.78 -29.36
CA GLU A 71 0.73 1.54 -29.41
C GLU A 71 0.66 2.86 -28.63
N LEU A 72 -0.49 3.54 -28.62
CA LEU A 72 -0.66 4.78 -27.86
C LEU A 72 -0.59 4.52 -26.35
N ILE A 73 -1.20 3.43 -25.88
CA ILE A 73 -1.09 2.98 -24.48
C ILE A 73 0.38 2.71 -24.16
N ALA A 74 1.08 1.93 -24.98
CA ALA A 74 2.49 1.62 -24.77
C ALA A 74 3.38 2.87 -24.72
N ARG A 75 3.21 3.79 -25.67
CA ARG A 75 3.93 5.07 -25.68
C ARG A 75 3.68 5.91 -24.43
N SER A 76 2.46 5.90 -23.89
CA SER A 76 2.14 6.61 -22.63
C SER A 76 2.94 6.09 -21.43
N HIS A 77 3.33 4.81 -21.43
CA HIS A 77 4.19 4.20 -20.43
C HIS A 77 5.69 4.25 -20.79
N GLY A 78 6.03 4.72 -22.00
CA GLY A 78 7.41 4.76 -22.51
C GLY A 78 7.90 3.41 -23.07
N TRP A 79 7.00 2.52 -23.46
CA TRP A 79 7.35 1.23 -24.06
C TRP A 79 7.40 1.33 -25.59
N SER A 80 8.27 0.52 -26.21
CA SER A 80 8.19 0.19 -27.64
C SER A 80 7.54 -1.18 -27.80
N LEU A 81 6.72 -1.31 -28.84
CA LEU A 81 6.09 -2.58 -29.26
C LEU A 81 6.62 -3.07 -30.61
N ASP A 82 7.73 -2.51 -31.11
CA ASP A 82 8.21 -2.77 -32.48
C ASP A 82 8.47 -4.26 -32.75
N ASP A 83 9.01 -4.96 -31.75
CA ASP A 83 9.30 -6.40 -31.82
C ASP A 83 8.16 -7.28 -31.30
N LEU A 84 7.01 -6.70 -30.93
CA LEU A 84 5.86 -7.44 -30.44
C LEU A 84 4.87 -7.72 -31.58
N PRO A 85 4.67 -9.00 -31.97
CA PRO A 85 3.58 -9.37 -32.86
C PRO A 85 2.23 -8.91 -32.29
N ILE A 86 1.56 -8.04 -33.04
CA ILE A 86 0.19 -7.59 -32.76
C ILE A 86 -0.68 -8.00 -33.93
N TRP A 87 -1.64 -8.89 -33.68
CA TRP A 87 -2.68 -9.25 -34.61
C TRP A 87 -3.93 -8.42 -34.31
N GLU A 88 -4.46 -7.74 -35.32
CA GLU A 88 -5.66 -6.92 -35.21
C GLU A 88 -6.76 -7.53 -36.07
N ILE A 89 -7.98 -7.60 -35.54
CA ILE A 89 -9.13 -8.02 -36.32
C ILE A 89 -9.37 -7.02 -37.48
N THR A 90 -9.28 -7.51 -38.72
CA THR A 90 -9.37 -6.63 -39.89
C THR A 90 -10.79 -6.09 -40.11
N PRO A 91 -10.96 -4.90 -40.72
CA PRO A 91 -12.27 -4.38 -41.12
C PRO A 91 -13.00 -5.26 -42.14
N ALA A 92 -12.28 -6.07 -42.91
CA ALA A 92 -12.85 -7.08 -43.81
C ALA A 92 -13.62 -8.15 -43.01
N PHE A 93 -13.09 -8.57 -41.86
CA PHE A 93 -13.79 -9.42 -40.88
C PHE A 93 -15.07 -8.75 -40.33
N LYS A 94 -15.04 -7.43 -40.16
CA LYS A 94 -16.23 -6.64 -39.79
C LYS A 94 -17.24 -6.48 -40.96
N ARG A 95 -16.82 -6.68 -42.22
CA ARG A 95 -17.63 -6.50 -43.44
C ARG A 95 -18.27 -7.77 -43.97
N ILE A 96 -17.60 -8.93 -43.91
CA ILE A 96 -18.20 -10.25 -44.19
C ILE A 96 -19.54 -10.37 -43.41
N ARG A 97 -19.53 -9.87 -42.17
CA ARG A 97 -20.69 -9.74 -41.27
C ARG A 97 -21.87 -8.87 -41.75
N ARG A 98 -21.71 -7.95 -42.71
CA ARG A 98 -22.82 -7.14 -43.25
C ARG A 98 -23.50 -7.79 -44.45
N GLU A 99 -22.77 -8.62 -45.19
CA GLU A 99 -23.31 -9.36 -46.32
C GLU A 99 -24.01 -10.65 -45.85
N ASP A 100 -23.55 -11.26 -44.75
CA ASP A 100 -24.21 -12.42 -44.12
C ASP A 100 -25.52 -12.09 -43.39
N GLU A 101 -25.83 -10.81 -43.13
CA GLU A 101 -27.18 -10.40 -42.71
C GLU A 101 -28.23 -10.59 -43.83
N GLN A 102 -27.81 -10.84 -45.07
CA GLN A 102 -28.71 -11.05 -46.22
C GLN A 102 -28.87 -12.53 -46.62
N THR A 103 -28.10 -13.45 -46.06
CA THR A 103 -28.19 -14.90 -46.37
C THR A 103 -28.74 -15.67 -45.17
N MET A 104 -30.04 -15.94 -45.20
CA MET A 104 -30.68 -16.88 -44.27
C MET A 104 -30.04 -18.27 -44.43
N PHE A 105 -29.49 -18.82 -43.35
CA PHE A 105 -28.99 -20.20 -43.16
C PHE A 105 -27.51 -20.47 -43.48
N HIS A 106 -26.62 -20.09 -42.56
CA HIS A 106 -25.40 -20.86 -42.29
C HIS A 106 -25.57 -21.68 -40.99
N PRO A 107 -25.14 -22.96 -40.93
CA PRO A 107 -25.12 -23.72 -39.69
C PRO A 107 -24.26 -22.99 -38.66
N ALA A 108 -24.72 -22.89 -37.41
CA ALA A 108 -24.02 -22.17 -36.35
C ALA A 108 -22.55 -22.62 -36.16
N GLU A 109 -22.17 -23.81 -36.62
CA GLU A 109 -20.80 -24.33 -36.57
C GLU A 109 -19.85 -23.65 -37.59
N VAL A 110 -20.36 -23.12 -38.70
CA VAL A 110 -19.56 -22.49 -39.78
C VAL A 110 -19.18 -21.05 -39.42
N GLU A 111 -20.13 -20.25 -38.89
CA GLU A 111 -19.87 -18.88 -38.40
C GLU A 111 -18.89 -18.84 -37.21
N LEU A 112 -18.87 -19.93 -36.43
CA LEU A 112 -18.11 -20.10 -35.20
C LEU A 112 -16.64 -20.45 -35.44
N ASP A 113 -16.33 -21.19 -36.51
CA ASP A 113 -14.97 -21.52 -36.92
C ASP A 113 -14.29 -20.32 -37.58
N GLU A 114 -15.03 -19.55 -38.39
CA GLU A 114 -14.50 -18.37 -39.07
C GLU A 114 -13.99 -17.31 -38.08
N THR A 115 -14.63 -17.10 -36.94
CA THR A 115 -14.22 -16.05 -35.99
C THR A 115 -12.87 -16.33 -35.31
N THR A 116 -12.60 -17.58 -34.95
CA THR A 116 -11.42 -17.97 -34.14
C THR A 116 -10.28 -18.55 -34.99
N ARG A 117 -10.58 -19.08 -36.17
CA ARG A 117 -9.59 -19.67 -37.07
C ARG A 117 -8.45 -18.72 -37.48
N PRO A 118 -8.69 -17.45 -37.83
CA PRO A 118 -7.59 -16.51 -38.12
C PRO A 118 -6.68 -16.27 -36.91
N ILE A 119 -7.25 -16.30 -35.70
CA ILE A 119 -6.48 -16.19 -34.45
C ILE A 119 -5.59 -17.43 -34.29
N PHE A 120 -6.15 -18.61 -34.55
CA PHE A 120 -5.41 -19.88 -34.52
C PHE A 120 -4.28 -19.95 -35.55
N GLU A 121 -4.54 -19.54 -36.80
CA GLU A 121 -3.55 -19.49 -37.87
C GLU A 121 -2.39 -18.54 -37.53
N GLU A 122 -2.70 -17.39 -36.93
CA GLU A 122 -1.68 -16.46 -36.48
C GLU A 122 -0.86 -17.03 -35.31
N ILE A 123 -1.50 -17.70 -34.34
CA ILE A 123 -0.80 -18.35 -33.23
C ILE A 123 0.11 -19.47 -33.76
N ASP A 124 -0.33 -20.27 -34.72
CA ASP A 124 0.46 -21.33 -35.35
C ASP A 124 1.64 -20.78 -36.17
N ARG A 125 1.47 -19.62 -36.79
CA ARG A 125 2.52 -18.90 -37.50
C ARG A 125 3.58 -18.34 -36.55
N VAL A 126 3.14 -17.69 -35.47
CA VAL A 126 4.02 -16.99 -34.52
C VAL A 126 4.66 -17.95 -33.52
N LYS A 127 3.97 -19.02 -33.12
CA LYS A 127 4.37 -19.96 -32.05
C LYS A 127 4.78 -19.27 -30.75
N PRO A 128 3.93 -18.39 -30.20
CA PRO A 128 4.26 -17.60 -29.02
C PRO A 128 4.31 -18.47 -27.75
N ALA A 129 5.25 -18.16 -26.85
CA ALA A 129 5.25 -18.69 -25.50
C ALA A 129 4.20 -17.98 -24.61
N ARG A 130 3.90 -16.70 -24.91
CA ARG A 130 2.92 -15.88 -24.19
C ARG A 130 1.89 -15.27 -25.13
N VAL A 131 0.61 -15.38 -24.80
CA VAL A 131 -0.48 -14.80 -25.60
C VAL A 131 -1.36 -13.91 -24.73
N VAL A 132 -1.72 -12.73 -25.23
CA VAL A 132 -2.79 -11.90 -24.68
C VAL A 132 -3.92 -11.80 -25.70
N ILE A 133 -5.15 -12.05 -25.29
CA ILE A 133 -6.35 -11.84 -26.11
C ILE A 133 -7.19 -10.72 -25.47
N ASP A 134 -7.26 -9.57 -26.15
CA ASP A 134 -7.98 -8.36 -25.68
C ASP A 134 -9.01 -7.90 -26.73
N SER A 135 -10.33 -8.01 -26.53
CA SER A 135 -11.04 -8.55 -25.37
C SER A 135 -11.98 -9.70 -25.74
N LEU A 136 -12.22 -10.60 -24.79
CA LEU A 136 -13.23 -11.66 -24.91
C LEU A 136 -14.65 -11.13 -25.11
N SER A 137 -14.90 -9.85 -24.83
CA SER A 137 -16.20 -9.22 -25.00
C SER A 137 -16.65 -9.27 -26.48
N GLU A 138 -15.73 -9.19 -27.45
CA GLU A 138 -16.09 -9.31 -28.87
C GLU A 138 -16.51 -10.75 -29.23
N ILE A 139 -15.80 -11.77 -28.72
CA ILE A 139 -16.17 -13.19 -28.91
C ILE A 139 -17.55 -13.48 -28.30
N ARG A 140 -17.82 -12.89 -27.13
CA ARG A 140 -19.11 -13.00 -26.45
C ARG A 140 -20.23 -12.36 -27.27
N LEU A 141 -20.01 -11.14 -27.76
CA LEU A 141 -20.97 -10.42 -28.61
C LEU A 141 -21.30 -11.22 -29.87
N LEU A 142 -20.28 -11.80 -30.49
CA LEU A 142 -20.40 -12.66 -31.68
C LEU A 142 -21.18 -13.95 -31.41
N SER A 143 -21.00 -14.53 -30.24
CA SER A 143 -21.63 -15.81 -29.90
C SER A 143 -23.15 -15.71 -29.77
N ARG A 144 -23.72 -14.52 -29.50
CA ARG A 144 -25.16 -14.20 -29.29
C ARG A 144 -25.89 -14.97 -28.17
N GLU A 145 -25.50 -16.22 -27.90
CA GLU A 145 -26.07 -17.15 -26.91
C GLU A 145 -24.99 -17.65 -25.92
N PRO A 146 -25.30 -17.78 -24.61
CA PRO A 146 -24.34 -18.22 -23.60
C PRO A 146 -23.72 -19.61 -23.84
N LEU A 147 -24.50 -20.56 -24.37
CA LEU A 147 -24.00 -21.91 -24.67
C LEU A 147 -23.01 -21.91 -25.85
N ARG A 148 -23.23 -21.05 -26.86
CA ARG A 148 -22.29 -20.90 -27.98
C ARG A 148 -20.97 -20.30 -27.49
N TYR A 149 -21.07 -19.27 -26.65
CA TYR A 149 -19.90 -18.66 -26.01
C TYR A 149 -19.10 -19.67 -25.18
N ARG A 150 -19.79 -20.52 -24.41
CA ARG A 150 -19.15 -21.61 -23.66
C ARG A 150 -18.39 -22.57 -24.56
N ARG A 151 -18.97 -22.99 -25.68
CA ARG A 151 -18.32 -23.88 -26.64
C ARG A 151 -17.07 -23.23 -27.23
N GLN A 152 -17.13 -21.95 -27.57
CA GLN A 152 -15.98 -21.20 -28.08
C GLN A 152 -14.81 -21.16 -27.10
N LEU A 153 -15.08 -20.91 -25.83
CA LEU A 153 -14.05 -20.92 -24.80
C LEU A 153 -13.45 -22.31 -24.58
N LEU A 154 -14.24 -23.38 -24.73
CA LEU A 154 -13.74 -24.75 -24.67
C LEU A 154 -12.81 -25.08 -25.84
N LEU A 155 -13.15 -24.63 -27.05
CA LEU A 155 -12.30 -24.79 -28.24
C LEU A 155 -10.98 -24.03 -28.08
N LEU A 156 -11.04 -22.75 -27.66
CA LEU A 156 -9.86 -21.96 -27.33
C LEU A 156 -8.99 -22.68 -26.28
N LYS A 157 -9.62 -23.21 -25.23
CA LYS A 157 -8.91 -23.96 -24.19
C LYS A 157 -8.20 -25.20 -24.74
N GLN A 158 -8.89 -26.01 -25.53
CA GLN A 158 -8.30 -27.21 -26.15
C GLN A 158 -7.14 -26.83 -27.09
N PHE A 159 -7.33 -25.81 -27.91
CA PHE A 159 -6.32 -25.31 -28.83
C PHE A 159 -5.01 -24.90 -28.13
N PHE A 160 -5.10 -24.17 -27.01
CA PHE A 160 -3.93 -23.72 -26.25
C PHE A 160 -3.28 -24.81 -25.40
N LEU A 161 -4.04 -25.79 -24.91
CA LEU A 161 -3.49 -26.93 -24.18
C LEU A 161 -2.49 -27.73 -25.03
N GLU A 162 -2.70 -27.79 -26.34
CA GLU A 162 -1.82 -28.50 -27.28
C GLU A 162 -0.53 -27.73 -27.64
N ARG A 163 -0.50 -26.40 -27.42
CA ARG A 163 0.55 -25.50 -27.96
C ARG A 163 1.54 -24.99 -26.91
N GLU A 164 1.40 -25.46 -25.67
CA GLU A 164 2.30 -25.10 -24.56
C GLU A 164 2.43 -23.59 -24.29
N CYS A 165 1.46 -22.79 -24.74
CA CYS A 165 1.42 -21.35 -24.54
C CYS A 165 0.85 -20.99 -23.16
N THR A 166 1.33 -19.91 -22.56
CA THR A 166 0.66 -19.29 -21.40
C THR A 166 -0.20 -18.12 -21.86
N VAL A 167 -1.48 -18.14 -21.53
CA VAL A 167 -2.48 -17.24 -22.12
C VAL A 167 -3.12 -16.35 -21.06
N LEU A 168 -3.17 -15.05 -21.33
CA LEU A 168 -4.00 -14.08 -20.61
C LEU A 168 -5.18 -13.67 -21.49
N LEU A 169 -6.39 -13.93 -21.00
CA LEU A 169 -7.63 -13.46 -21.59
C LEU A 169 -8.07 -12.20 -20.85
N ILE A 170 -8.46 -11.15 -21.57
CA ILE A 170 -8.98 -9.92 -20.98
C ILE A 170 -10.48 -9.84 -21.20
N ASP A 171 -11.25 -9.55 -20.14
CA ASP A 171 -12.70 -9.34 -20.24
C ASP A 171 -13.19 -8.17 -19.37
N SER A 172 -14.32 -7.58 -19.78
CA SER A 172 -14.98 -6.50 -19.05
C SER A 172 -16.07 -7.02 -18.11
N GLN A 173 -16.02 -6.65 -16.83
CA GLN A 173 -17.05 -7.02 -15.84
C GLN A 173 -18.45 -6.51 -16.23
N GLY A 174 -18.55 -5.38 -16.96
CA GLY A 174 -19.81 -4.66 -17.21
C GLY A 174 -20.89 -5.42 -17.99
N PHE A 175 -20.56 -6.56 -18.62
CA PHE A 175 -21.52 -7.42 -19.32
C PHE A 175 -21.70 -8.79 -18.65
N ALA A 176 -20.92 -9.09 -17.61
CA ALA A 176 -21.10 -10.26 -16.74
C ALA A 176 -21.98 -9.88 -15.54
N GLY A 177 -23.17 -9.34 -15.82
CA GLY A 177 -24.26 -9.42 -14.85
C GLY A 177 -24.47 -10.89 -14.45
N ARG A 178 -25.09 -11.11 -13.30
CA ARG A 178 -25.38 -12.41 -12.65
C ARG A 178 -25.90 -13.54 -13.59
N ASP A 179 -26.29 -13.21 -14.82
CA ASP A 179 -26.78 -14.11 -15.88
C ASP A 179 -25.69 -14.89 -16.65
N SER A 180 -24.39 -14.60 -16.52
CA SER A 180 -23.33 -15.38 -17.21
C SER A 180 -22.97 -16.72 -16.54
N GLY A 181 -23.58 -17.04 -15.39
CA GLY A 181 -23.53 -18.37 -14.76
C GLY A 181 -22.14 -18.90 -14.40
N GLY A 182 -21.14 -18.04 -14.18
CA GLY A 182 -19.77 -18.44 -13.79
C GLY A 182 -19.05 -19.32 -14.82
N ILE A 183 -19.54 -19.41 -16.06
CA ILE A 183 -19.07 -20.38 -17.05
C ILE A 183 -17.57 -20.19 -17.35
N LEU A 184 -17.15 -18.93 -17.59
CA LEU A 184 -15.74 -18.57 -17.81
C LEU A 184 -14.86 -18.99 -16.64
N GLU A 185 -15.31 -18.70 -15.43
CA GLU A 185 -14.60 -18.95 -14.18
C GLU A 185 -14.39 -20.46 -13.97
N THR A 186 -15.32 -21.32 -14.40
CA THR A 186 -15.10 -22.78 -14.29
C THR A 186 -14.07 -23.34 -15.27
N LEU A 187 -13.79 -22.66 -16.39
CA LEU A 187 -12.98 -23.20 -17.48
C LEU A 187 -11.49 -22.81 -17.41
N ILE A 188 -11.17 -21.69 -16.78
CA ILE A 188 -9.82 -21.10 -16.73
C ILE A 188 -8.97 -21.61 -15.57
N GLY A 189 -7.65 -21.56 -15.75
CA GLY A 189 -6.59 -21.88 -14.78
C GLY A 189 -6.52 -20.93 -13.58
N GLY A 190 -6.87 -19.66 -13.77
CA GLY A 190 -6.88 -18.66 -12.69
C GLY A 190 -7.60 -17.39 -13.10
N LEU A 191 -8.00 -16.61 -12.10
CA LEU A 191 -8.80 -15.38 -12.26
C LEU A 191 -8.18 -14.24 -11.44
N ILE A 192 -7.80 -13.17 -12.14
CA ILE A 192 -7.34 -11.92 -11.55
C ILE A 192 -8.42 -10.87 -11.79
N VAL A 193 -8.96 -10.30 -10.70
CA VAL A 193 -10.00 -9.29 -10.75
C VAL A 193 -9.38 -7.93 -10.43
N LEU A 194 -9.60 -6.95 -11.32
CA LEU A 194 -9.19 -5.56 -11.16
C LEU A 194 -10.41 -4.67 -10.89
N GLU A 195 -10.38 -3.97 -9.77
CA GLU A 195 -11.40 -3.02 -9.35
C GLU A 195 -10.87 -1.60 -9.31
N LYS A 196 -11.79 -0.65 -9.48
CA LYS A 196 -11.54 0.76 -9.17
C LYS A 196 -12.74 1.34 -8.45
N THR A 197 -12.46 2.19 -7.48
CA THR A 197 -13.45 2.96 -6.74
C THR A 197 -12.97 4.40 -6.70
N THR A 198 -13.83 5.34 -7.06
CA THR A 198 -13.52 6.77 -6.94
C THR A 198 -14.13 7.25 -5.63
N PRO A 199 -13.29 7.57 -4.62
CA PRO A 199 -13.78 8.10 -3.34
C PRO A 199 -14.41 9.50 -3.55
N ALA A 200 -15.15 9.99 -2.54
CA ALA A 200 -15.75 11.32 -2.59
C ALA A 200 -14.71 12.46 -2.72
N TYR A 201 -13.47 12.21 -2.29
CA TYR A 201 -12.35 13.13 -2.39
C TYR A 201 -11.05 12.38 -2.68
N GLY A 202 -10.19 12.96 -3.52
CA GLY A 202 -8.89 12.38 -3.89
C GLY A 202 -8.92 11.54 -5.17
N THR A 203 -7.89 10.73 -5.33
CA THR A 203 -7.64 9.97 -6.56
C THR A 203 -8.40 8.64 -6.59
N THR A 204 -8.66 8.13 -7.80
CA THR A 204 -9.27 6.81 -7.99
C THR A 204 -8.42 5.72 -7.31
N ARG A 205 -9.02 5.02 -6.35
CA ARG A 205 -8.45 3.85 -5.70
C ARG A 205 -8.61 2.64 -6.60
N ARG A 206 -7.57 1.81 -6.64
CA ARG A 206 -7.48 0.64 -7.51
C ARG A 206 -6.99 -0.53 -6.68
N ARG A 207 -7.73 -1.63 -6.75
CA ARG A 207 -7.44 -2.85 -5.99
C ARG A 207 -7.58 -4.05 -6.89
N LEU A 208 -6.72 -5.03 -6.70
CA LEU A 208 -6.84 -6.32 -7.35
C LEU A 208 -7.01 -7.42 -6.32
N MET A 209 -7.58 -8.52 -6.77
CA MET A 209 -7.58 -9.77 -6.03
C MET A 209 -7.36 -10.93 -7.00
N VAL A 210 -6.76 -12.00 -6.50
CA VAL A 210 -6.74 -13.28 -7.19
C VAL A 210 -7.88 -14.08 -6.60
N ASP A 211 -8.89 -14.39 -7.41
CA ASP A 211 -10.06 -15.18 -6.97
C ASP A 211 -9.72 -16.67 -6.93
N LYS A 212 -8.93 -17.13 -7.91
CA LYS A 212 -8.46 -18.51 -7.97
C LYS A 212 -7.16 -18.64 -8.74
N LEU A 213 -6.37 -19.64 -8.37
CA LEU A 213 -5.20 -20.10 -9.11
C LEU A 213 -5.07 -21.61 -8.92
N LEU A 214 -5.25 -22.38 -9.99
CA LEU A 214 -5.30 -23.83 -9.92
C LEU A 214 -3.92 -24.43 -9.61
N GLY A 215 -3.88 -25.31 -8.60
CA GLY A 215 -2.72 -26.14 -8.28
C GLY A 215 -1.59 -25.45 -7.51
N VAL A 216 -1.77 -24.18 -7.10
CA VAL A 216 -0.75 -23.40 -6.39
C VAL A 216 -1.37 -22.48 -5.35
N SER A 217 -0.64 -22.20 -4.27
CA SER A 217 -1.01 -21.15 -3.31
C SER A 217 -0.71 -19.76 -3.88
N PHE A 218 -1.54 -18.80 -3.49
CA PHE A 218 -1.41 -17.38 -3.80
C PHE A 218 -1.85 -16.54 -2.59
N ARG A 219 -1.53 -15.25 -2.59
CA ARG A 219 -1.95 -14.32 -1.54
C ARG A 219 -3.40 -13.92 -1.77
N GLU A 220 -4.27 -14.22 -0.81
CA GLU A 220 -5.69 -13.90 -0.87
C GLU A 220 -6.00 -12.46 -0.41
N GLY A 221 -7.19 -11.99 -0.77
CA GLY A 221 -7.72 -10.68 -0.39
C GLY A 221 -7.36 -9.57 -1.38
N TYR A 222 -7.71 -8.34 -1.02
CA TYR A 222 -7.42 -7.17 -1.85
C TYR A 222 -5.97 -6.72 -1.70
N HIS A 223 -5.40 -6.31 -2.83
CA HIS A 223 -4.09 -5.69 -2.95
C HIS A 223 -4.25 -4.38 -3.70
N ASP A 224 -3.77 -3.29 -3.12
CA ASP A 224 -3.79 -2.00 -3.81
C ASP A 224 -2.85 -2.04 -5.01
N TYR A 225 -3.15 -1.29 -6.06
CA TYR A 225 -2.20 -1.06 -7.15
C TYR A 225 -2.37 0.33 -7.71
N GLN A 226 -1.33 0.80 -8.41
CA GLN A 226 -1.38 2.03 -9.17
C GLN A 226 -0.93 1.82 -10.60
N ILE A 227 -1.41 2.69 -11.47
CA ILE A 227 -0.96 2.78 -12.86
C ILE A 227 -0.09 4.04 -12.93
N LYS A 228 1.23 3.84 -13.06
CA LYS A 228 2.21 4.91 -13.21
C LYS A 228 2.78 4.89 -14.63
N ARG A 229 3.53 5.91 -15.02
CA ARG A 229 4.39 5.79 -16.21
C ARG A 229 5.34 4.61 -15.98
N GLY A 230 5.45 3.71 -16.96
CA GLY A 230 6.16 2.43 -16.81
C GLY A 230 5.29 1.23 -16.38
N GLY A 231 3.99 1.42 -16.10
CA GLY A 231 3.01 0.34 -15.98
C GLY A 231 2.26 0.29 -14.64
N LEU A 232 1.62 -0.85 -14.39
CA LEU A 232 1.04 -1.21 -13.10
C LEU A 232 2.14 -1.52 -12.09
N VAL A 233 1.92 -1.08 -10.85
CA VAL A 233 2.68 -1.45 -9.66
C VAL A 233 1.68 -1.92 -8.62
N VAL A 234 1.82 -3.18 -8.19
CA VAL A 234 0.97 -3.81 -7.18
C VAL A 234 1.64 -3.68 -5.82
N TYR A 235 0.83 -3.39 -4.81
CA TYR A 235 1.20 -3.31 -3.41
C TYR A 235 0.56 -4.49 -2.67
N PRO A 236 1.27 -5.64 -2.56
CA PRO A 236 0.74 -6.82 -1.90
C PRO A 236 0.32 -6.49 -0.47
N ARG A 237 -0.83 -7.03 -0.06
CA ARG A 237 -1.32 -6.89 1.32
C ARG A 237 -0.25 -7.41 2.26
N LEU A 238 0.12 -6.61 3.26
CA LEU A 238 1.03 -7.01 4.30
C LEU A 238 0.42 -8.15 5.13
N VAL A 239 1.20 -9.20 5.39
CA VAL A 239 0.82 -10.26 6.34
C VAL A 239 1.93 -10.34 7.37
N ALA A 240 1.70 -9.80 8.56
CA ALA A 240 2.76 -9.65 9.55
C ALA A 240 3.44 -10.99 9.89
N ALA A 241 2.68 -12.07 9.99
CA ALA A 241 3.18 -13.40 10.36
C ALA A 241 4.26 -13.98 9.42
N GLU A 242 4.38 -13.48 8.19
CA GLU A 242 5.39 -13.92 7.20
C GLU A 242 6.77 -13.30 7.45
N HIS A 243 6.90 -12.41 8.43
CA HIS A 243 8.06 -11.54 8.58
C HIS A 243 8.83 -11.63 9.91
N PRO A 244 8.89 -12.78 10.62
CA PRO A 244 9.62 -12.87 11.88
C PRO A 244 11.11 -12.60 11.67
N LYS A 245 11.70 -11.75 12.51
CA LYS A 245 13.14 -11.53 12.57
C LYS A 245 13.58 -11.55 14.03
N ALA A 246 14.68 -12.24 14.33
CA ALA A 246 15.29 -12.14 15.64
C ALA A 246 15.95 -10.75 15.78
N PHE A 247 15.69 -10.07 16.90
CA PHE A 247 16.30 -8.79 17.24
C PHE A 247 16.52 -8.69 18.75
N SER A 248 17.47 -7.84 19.15
CA SER A 248 17.75 -7.52 20.54
C SER A 248 16.76 -6.47 21.04
N ARG A 249 16.09 -6.74 22.18
CA ARG A 249 15.16 -5.81 22.82
C ARG A 249 15.94 -4.76 23.62
N GLU A 250 16.51 -3.81 22.90
CA GLU A 250 17.28 -2.71 23.47
C GLU A 250 16.40 -1.49 23.75
N GLN A 251 16.82 -0.69 24.73
CA GLN A 251 16.21 0.62 24.95
C GLN A 251 16.71 1.61 23.90
N VAL A 252 15.80 2.42 23.38
CA VAL A 252 16.02 3.49 22.42
C VAL A 252 15.93 4.80 23.18
N SER A 253 17.09 5.37 23.48
CA SER A 253 17.21 6.64 24.20
C SER A 253 16.74 7.82 23.34
N SER A 254 16.05 8.76 24.00
CA SER A 254 15.68 10.07 23.47
C SER A 254 16.83 11.07 23.45
N ALA A 255 17.97 10.74 24.07
CA ALA A 255 19.04 11.68 24.43
C ALA A 255 18.61 12.83 25.36
N VAL A 256 17.48 12.68 26.05
CA VAL A 256 17.01 13.55 27.13
C VAL A 256 16.89 12.67 28.39
N PRO A 257 17.86 12.69 29.31
CA PRO A 257 17.91 11.75 30.44
C PRO A 257 16.61 11.71 31.25
N GLU A 258 16.00 12.87 31.50
CA GLU A 258 14.78 12.97 32.30
C GLU A 258 13.54 12.37 31.59
N LEU A 259 13.54 12.35 30.26
CA LEU A 259 12.53 11.67 29.45
C LEU A 259 12.77 10.16 29.42
N ASP A 260 14.04 9.73 29.33
CA ASP A 260 14.39 8.32 29.39
C ASP A 260 14.05 7.75 30.78
N ASP A 261 14.31 8.49 31.86
CA ASP A 261 13.94 8.16 33.24
C ASP A 261 12.42 8.03 33.41
N LEU A 262 11.64 8.97 32.87
CA LEU A 262 10.17 8.90 32.86
C LEU A 262 9.66 7.58 32.26
N LEU A 263 10.38 7.05 31.28
CA LEU A 263 10.10 5.80 30.59
C LEU A 263 10.85 4.59 31.17
N GLY A 264 11.65 4.74 32.22
CA GLY A 264 12.44 3.65 32.81
C GLY A 264 13.56 3.14 31.90
N GLY A 265 14.21 4.04 31.16
CA GLY A 265 15.35 3.77 30.28
C GLY A 265 15.16 4.16 28.81
N GLY A 266 14.02 4.77 28.44
CA GLY A 266 13.69 5.14 27.05
C GLY A 266 12.58 4.29 26.41
N LEU A 267 12.47 4.34 25.08
CA LEU A 267 11.57 3.47 24.31
C LEU A 267 12.19 2.09 24.12
N GLU A 268 11.46 1.11 23.59
CA GLU A 268 11.99 -0.23 23.35
C GLU A 268 11.92 -0.60 21.86
N ARG A 269 12.93 -1.32 21.37
CA ARG A 269 12.94 -1.87 20.01
C ARG A 269 11.75 -2.79 19.76
N GLY A 270 11.14 -2.67 18.58
CA GLY A 270 9.99 -3.47 18.19
C GLY A 270 8.70 -3.14 18.94
N THR A 271 8.60 -1.95 19.53
CA THR A 271 7.37 -1.47 20.19
C THR A 271 6.79 -0.25 19.49
N SER A 272 5.49 -0.05 19.64
CA SER A 272 4.79 1.16 19.19
C SER A 272 4.49 2.12 20.34
N THR A 273 4.84 3.39 20.14
CA THR A 273 4.63 4.48 21.11
C THR A 273 3.65 5.48 20.54
N LEU A 274 2.53 5.70 21.23
CA LEU A 274 1.56 6.74 20.89
C LEU A 274 1.83 8.00 21.71
N ILE A 275 2.03 9.13 21.04
CA ILE A 275 2.16 10.44 21.66
C ILE A 275 0.83 11.19 21.47
N LEU A 276 0.12 11.38 22.58
CA LEU A 276 -1.18 12.05 22.65
C LEU A 276 -1.02 13.49 23.15
N GLY A 277 -1.84 14.40 22.62
CA GLY A 277 -1.97 15.75 23.17
C GLY A 277 -2.59 16.75 22.19
N ALA A 278 -3.05 17.90 22.70
CA ALA A 278 -3.63 18.96 21.88
C ALA A 278 -2.64 19.49 20.81
N ALA A 279 -3.14 20.21 19.81
CA ALA A 279 -2.27 20.88 18.84
C ALA A 279 -1.29 21.83 19.57
N GLY A 280 -0.04 21.87 19.13
CA GLY A 280 0.99 22.73 19.73
C GLY A 280 1.65 22.20 21.01
N THR A 281 1.24 21.06 21.59
CA THR A 281 1.85 20.51 22.82
C THR A 281 3.26 19.95 22.67
N GLY A 282 3.81 19.90 21.45
CA GLY A 282 5.17 19.42 21.18
C GLY A 282 5.29 17.98 20.67
N LYS A 283 4.19 17.34 20.25
CA LYS A 283 4.17 15.94 19.75
C LYS A 283 5.22 15.66 18.68
N SER A 284 5.22 16.41 17.58
CA SER A 284 6.18 16.18 16.50
C SER A 284 7.61 16.57 16.88
N SER A 285 7.79 17.57 17.74
CA SER A 285 9.12 17.90 18.27
C SER A 285 9.67 16.73 19.09
N LEU A 286 8.83 16.10 19.91
CA LEU A 286 9.20 14.90 20.67
C LEU A 286 9.52 13.71 19.75
N ALA A 287 8.73 13.48 18.70
CA ALA A 287 9.04 12.44 17.72
C ALA A 287 10.35 12.72 16.96
N SER A 288 10.60 13.99 16.61
CA SER A 288 11.82 14.43 15.92
C SER A 288 13.06 14.33 16.82
N GLN A 289 12.93 14.56 18.13
CA GLN A 289 14.00 14.34 19.10
C GLN A 289 14.50 12.89 19.05
N TYR A 290 13.59 11.91 19.00
CA TYR A 290 13.97 10.50 18.87
C TYR A 290 14.65 10.20 17.53
N ALA A 291 14.17 10.78 16.43
CA ALA A 291 14.79 10.62 15.12
C ALA A 291 16.21 11.20 15.06
N VAL A 292 16.43 12.38 15.63
CA VAL A 292 17.76 13.02 15.73
C VAL A 292 18.66 12.22 16.66
N ALA A 293 18.17 11.76 17.82
CA ALA A 293 18.94 10.92 18.71
C ALA A 293 19.35 9.59 18.06
N ALA A 294 18.46 8.98 17.26
CA ALA A 294 18.76 7.79 16.45
C ALA A 294 19.83 8.07 15.40
N ALA A 295 19.71 9.17 14.65
CA ALA A 295 20.68 9.55 13.65
C ALA A 295 22.09 9.80 14.22
N ARG A 296 22.17 10.40 15.43
CA ARG A 296 23.44 10.57 16.16
C ARG A 296 24.09 9.24 16.57
N ARG A 297 23.32 8.17 16.70
CA ARG A 297 23.82 6.78 16.90
C ARG A 297 24.13 6.05 15.59
N GLY A 298 23.98 6.72 14.44
CA GLY A 298 24.16 6.11 13.11
C GLY A 298 22.97 5.27 12.64
N GLU A 299 21.84 5.35 13.33
CA GLU A 299 20.62 4.62 12.99
C GLU A 299 19.78 5.40 11.99
N LYS A 300 19.04 4.69 11.14
CA LYS A 300 18.17 5.31 10.14
C LYS A 300 16.74 5.43 10.62
N SER A 301 16.13 6.58 10.37
CA SER A 301 14.72 6.86 10.67
C SER A 301 13.98 7.40 9.44
N VAL A 302 12.69 7.11 9.36
CA VAL A 302 11.78 7.70 8.39
C VAL A 302 10.57 8.30 9.09
N LEU A 303 10.21 9.54 8.72
CA LEU A 303 9.05 10.25 9.21
C LEU A 303 8.05 10.41 8.05
N PHE A 304 6.86 9.87 8.21
CA PHE A 304 5.73 10.07 7.29
C PHE A 304 4.84 11.18 7.84
N THR A 305 4.89 12.35 7.21
CA THR A 305 4.18 13.55 7.66
C THR A 305 2.93 13.79 6.82
N PHE A 306 1.75 13.80 7.45
CA PHE A 306 0.44 13.98 6.81
C PHE A 306 -0.07 15.42 6.89
N GLU A 307 0.39 16.19 7.87
CA GLU A 307 -0.07 17.57 8.09
C GLU A 307 0.97 18.61 7.65
N GLU A 308 2.25 18.31 7.85
CA GLU A 308 3.34 19.26 7.61
C GLU A 308 4.21 18.90 6.41
N SER A 309 4.71 19.94 5.73
CA SER A 309 5.69 19.81 4.65
C SER A 309 7.10 19.52 5.18
N VAL A 310 7.95 18.93 4.33
CA VAL A 310 9.37 18.69 4.65
C VAL A 310 10.09 19.99 5.02
N GLY A 311 9.76 21.12 4.36
CA GLY A 311 10.37 22.42 4.65
C GLY A 311 9.98 22.95 6.04
N THR A 312 8.70 22.79 6.43
CA THR A 312 8.21 23.16 7.76
C THR A 312 8.88 22.33 8.84
N TRP A 313 8.97 21.01 8.63
CA TRP A 313 9.68 20.12 9.53
C TRP A 313 11.15 20.56 9.68
N MET A 314 11.83 20.84 8.56
CA MET A 314 13.24 21.23 8.55
C MET A 314 13.50 22.55 9.28
N ALA A 315 12.64 23.56 9.09
CA ALA A 315 12.77 24.85 9.76
C ALA A 315 12.68 24.69 11.29
N ARG A 316 11.73 23.88 11.76
CA ARG A 316 11.60 23.54 13.19
C ARG A 316 12.76 22.69 13.69
N ALA A 317 13.15 21.67 12.95
CA ALA A 317 14.22 20.77 13.34
C ALA A 317 15.56 21.51 13.45
N SER A 318 15.88 22.39 12.50
CA SER A 318 17.11 23.18 12.50
C SER A 318 17.17 24.20 13.64
N ALA A 319 16.01 24.70 14.10
CA ALA A 319 15.93 25.60 15.24
C ALA A 319 16.19 24.89 16.59
N LEU A 320 15.89 23.60 16.69
CA LEU A 320 16.05 22.81 17.92
C LEU A 320 17.34 21.97 17.93
N TRP A 321 17.77 21.50 16.77
CA TRP A 321 18.90 20.58 16.59
C TRP A 321 19.79 21.03 15.42
N PRO A 322 20.96 21.63 15.70
CA PRO A 322 21.85 22.15 14.65
C PRO A 322 22.32 21.11 13.62
N ASP A 323 22.35 19.83 13.97
CA ASP A 323 22.78 18.73 13.12
C ASP A 323 21.65 18.08 12.30
N ALA A 324 20.39 18.49 12.49
CA ALA A 324 19.24 17.91 11.79
C ALA A 324 19.38 17.97 10.25
N GLU A 325 19.88 19.08 9.73
CA GLU A 325 20.07 19.24 8.28
C GLU A 325 21.11 18.26 7.71
N SER A 326 22.20 18.02 8.44
CA SER A 326 23.23 17.05 8.04
C SER A 326 22.66 15.63 7.96
N HIS A 327 21.79 15.26 8.90
CA HIS A 327 21.13 13.96 8.93
C HIS A 327 20.12 13.79 7.79
N LEU A 328 19.41 14.86 7.42
CA LEU A 328 18.53 14.83 6.24
C LEU A 328 19.34 14.65 4.94
N ARG A 329 20.44 15.39 4.78
CA ARG A 329 21.31 15.32 3.59
C ARG A 329 22.00 13.96 3.44
N SER A 330 22.42 13.35 4.55
CA SER A 330 23.05 12.01 4.55
C SER A 330 22.04 10.86 4.43
N GLY A 331 20.75 11.14 4.60
CA GLY A 331 19.68 10.14 4.54
C GLY A 331 19.57 9.26 5.79
N THR A 332 20.23 9.61 6.89
CA THR A 332 20.01 8.97 8.20
C THR A 332 18.64 9.34 8.77
N ILE A 333 18.15 10.54 8.45
CA ILE A 333 16.74 10.91 8.63
C ILE A 333 16.14 11.12 7.24
N ARG A 334 14.99 10.49 6.98
CA ARG A 334 14.19 10.78 5.80
C ARG A 334 12.82 11.30 6.22
N VAL A 335 12.38 12.40 5.65
CA VAL A 335 11.03 12.93 5.84
C VAL A 335 10.26 12.79 4.53
N VAL A 336 9.08 12.18 4.60
CA VAL A 336 8.19 11.92 3.47
C VAL A 336 6.87 12.61 3.78
N HIS A 337 6.57 13.68 3.03
CA HIS A 337 5.24 14.27 3.08
C HIS A 337 4.27 13.35 2.33
N VAL A 338 3.20 12.94 3.00
CA VAL A 338 2.15 12.07 2.46
C VAL A 338 0.91 12.91 2.25
N ASP A 339 0.46 13.00 0.99
CA ASP A 339 -0.85 13.57 0.68
C ASP A 339 -1.93 12.51 1.01
N PRO A 340 -2.82 12.77 1.98
CA PRO A 340 -3.95 11.90 2.31
C PRO A 340 -4.80 11.47 1.09
N ALA A 341 -4.95 12.34 0.10
CA ALA A 341 -5.85 12.15 -1.03
C ALA A 341 -5.23 11.32 -2.18
N GLU A 342 -3.91 11.17 -2.19
CA GLU A 342 -3.18 10.49 -3.26
C GLU A 342 -2.75 9.08 -2.89
N LEU A 343 -2.24 8.88 -1.67
CA LEU A 343 -1.56 7.65 -1.30
C LEU A 343 -2.54 6.64 -0.70
N SER A 344 -2.51 5.39 -1.17
CA SER A 344 -3.41 4.35 -0.63
C SER A 344 -2.78 3.67 0.59
N PRO A 345 -3.58 3.06 1.49
CA PRO A 345 -3.03 2.35 2.64
C PRO A 345 -2.03 1.26 2.25
N GLY A 346 -2.31 0.47 1.19
CA GLY A 346 -1.40 -0.56 0.71
C GLY A 346 -0.09 0.02 0.15
N GLU A 347 -0.15 1.17 -0.53
CA GLU A 347 1.05 1.89 -0.96
C GLU A 347 1.87 2.38 0.24
N LEU A 348 1.23 2.91 1.30
CA LEU A 348 1.92 3.33 2.52
C LEU A 348 2.66 2.16 3.17
N SER A 349 1.95 1.06 3.36
CA SER A 349 2.52 -0.17 3.93
C SER A 349 3.69 -0.68 3.08
N SER A 350 3.57 -0.64 1.75
CA SER A 350 4.67 -0.99 0.84
C SER A 350 5.87 -0.04 0.98
N CYS A 351 5.65 1.28 1.04
CA CYS A 351 6.71 2.27 1.24
C CYS A 351 7.44 2.06 2.58
N ILE A 352 6.70 1.75 3.65
CA ILE A 352 7.26 1.46 4.96
C ILE A 352 8.07 0.16 4.92
N ARG A 353 7.54 -0.91 4.33
CA ARG A 353 8.26 -2.18 4.16
C ARG A 353 9.57 -1.97 3.40
N GLU A 354 9.55 -1.23 2.30
CA GLU A 354 10.76 -0.93 1.52
C GLU A 354 11.80 -0.15 2.34
N ALA A 355 11.36 0.83 3.14
CA ALA A 355 12.24 1.57 4.03
C ALA A 355 12.89 0.64 5.09
N VAL A 356 12.12 -0.28 5.66
CA VAL A 356 12.62 -1.22 6.68
C VAL A 356 13.53 -2.29 6.07
N GLU A 357 13.10 -2.92 4.97
CA GLU A 357 13.77 -4.10 4.41
C GLU A 357 14.94 -3.75 3.51
N LYS A 358 14.81 -2.74 2.64
CA LYS A 358 15.88 -2.37 1.71
C LYS A 358 16.78 -1.28 2.27
N GLN A 359 16.21 -0.30 2.96
CA GLN A 359 16.97 0.86 3.44
C GLN A 359 17.49 0.69 4.87
N GLN A 360 17.08 -0.40 5.55
CA GLN A 360 17.46 -0.76 6.92
C GLN A 360 17.10 0.33 7.94
N VAL A 361 15.90 0.92 7.77
CA VAL A 361 15.33 1.83 8.76
C VAL A 361 14.99 1.09 10.05
N GLN A 362 15.34 1.69 11.19
CA GLN A 362 15.13 1.13 12.53
C GLN A 362 14.11 1.93 13.36
N MET A 363 13.68 3.08 12.86
CA MET A 363 12.65 3.92 13.48
C MET A 363 11.68 4.47 12.43
N VAL A 364 10.38 4.31 12.68
CA VAL A 364 9.31 4.86 11.82
C VAL A 364 8.47 5.82 12.66
N VAL A 365 8.23 7.02 12.14
CA VAL A 365 7.32 8.00 12.73
C VAL A 365 6.15 8.21 11.79
N ILE A 366 4.92 8.17 12.31
CA ILE A 366 3.69 8.54 11.59
C ILE A 366 3.12 9.80 12.25
N ASP A 367 3.22 10.93 11.55
CA ASP A 367 2.82 12.25 12.05
C ASP A 367 1.84 12.98 11.11
N SER A 368 0.53 12.91 11.28
CA SER A 368 -0.19 12.36 12.42
C SER A 368 -1.07 11.18 12.01
N LEU A 369 -1.37 10.33 12.98
CA LEU A 369 -2.37 9.29 12.86
C LEU A 369 -3.75 9.86 12.54
N ASN A 370 -4.06 11.10 12.95
CA ASN A 370 -5.32 11.75 12.57
C ASN A 370 -5.38 12.02 11.07
N GLY A 371 -4.30 12.56 10.50
CA GLY A 371 -4.19 12.77 9.05
C GLY A 371 -4.32 11.44 8.28
N TYR A 372 -3.72 10.36 8.79
CA TYR A 372 -3.89 9.04 8.20
C TYR A 372 -5.32 8.51 8.30
N LEU A 373 -5.98 8.62 9.45
CA LEU A 373 -7.36 8.16 9.63
C LEU A 373 -8.36 8.96 8.78
N GLN A 374 -8.13 10.25 8.62
CA GLN A 374 -8.95 11.13 7.77
C GLN A 374 -8.71 10.93 6.27
N SER A 375 -7.58 10.32 5.88
CA SER A 375 -7.25 10.06 4.48
C SER A 375 -8.17 9.01 3.83
N VAL A 376 -8.78 8.14 4.64
CA VAL A 376 -9.63 7.05 4.14
C VAL A 376 -10.88 6.86 5.01
N PRO A 377 -11.81 7.83 5.03
CA PRO A 377 -12.99 7.79 5.90
C PRO A 377 -13.95 6.64 5.55
N GLU A 378 -13.88 6.15 4.31
CA GLU A 378 -14.72 5.07 3.77
C GLU A 378 -14.17 3.67 4.11
N GLU A 379 -12.91 3.56 4.58
CA GLU A 379 -12.33 2.27 4.97
C GLU A 379 -12.65 1.93 6.43
N SER A 380 -13.71 1.16 6.63
CA SER A 380 -14.13 0.66 7.96
C SER A 380 -13.08 -0.18 8.69
N PHE A 381 -11.99 -0.57 8.02
CA PHE A 381 -10.96 -1.49 8.54
C PHE A 381 -9.55 -0.88 8.63
N LEU A 382 -9.41 0.45 8.47
CA LEU A 382 -8.10 1.11 8.52
C LEU A 382 -7.34 0.86 9.84
N ILE A 383 -8.06 0.76 10.96
CA ILE A 383 -7.49 0.42 12.28
C ILE A 383 -6.89 -0.99 12.28
N LEU A 384 -7.54 -1.97 11.64
CA LEU A 384 -7.01 -3.33 11.52
C LEU A 384 -5.76 -3.35 10.66
N HIS A 385 -5.75 -2.59 9.56
CA HIS A 385 -4.57 -2.46 8.72
C HIS A 385 -3.40 -1.83 9.50
N LEU A 386 -3.65 -0.78 10.28
CA LEU A 386 -2.64 -0.18 11.12
C LEU A 386 -2.10 -1.18 12.16
N HIS A 387 -2.97 -2.00 12.77
CA HIS A 387 -2.53 -3.05 13.68
C HIS A 387 -1.63 -4.09 13.00
N GLU A 388 -1.96 -4.51 11.78
CA GLU A 388 -1.13 -5.43 10.98
C GLU A 388 0.24 -4.81 10.65
N LEU A 389 0.26 -3.52 10.30
CA LEU A 389 1.49 -2.76 10.06
C LEU A 389 2.37 -2.64 11.32
N LEU A 390 1.78 -2.30 12.46
CA LEU A 390 2.51 -2.18 13.73
C LEU A 390 3.04 -3.53 14.20
N THR A 391 2.27 -4.60 14.00
CA THR A 391 2.73 -5.97 14.30
C THR A 391 3.94 -6.34 13.43
N TYR A 392 3.90 -6.03 12.13
CA TYR A 392 5.05 -6.22 11.24
C TYR A 392 6.27 -5.43 11.70
N LEU A 393 6.12 -4.14 12.00
CA LEU A 393 7.23 -3.29 12.47
C LEU A 393 7.82 -3.82 13.78
N GLY A 394 6.96 -4.25 14.70
CA GLY A 394 7.37 -4.90 15.95
C GLY A 394 8.19 -6.16 15.72
N GLN A 395 7.76 -7.04 14.81
CA GLN A 395 8.49 -8.25 14.44
C GLN A 395 9.81 -7.98 13.71
N LYS A 396 9.96 -6.82 13.07
CA LYS A 396 11.23 -6.36 12.47
C LYS A 396 12.15 -5.65 13.47
N GLY A 397 11.73 -5.47 14.72
CA GLY A 397 12.49 -4.75 15.74
C GLY A 397 12.51 -3.23 15.53
N VAL A 398 11.62 -2.69 14.70
CA VAL A 398 11.53 -1.26 14.39
C VAL A 398 10.79 -0.55 15.53
N THR A 399 11.36 0.54 16.02
CA THR A 399 10.67 1.41 17.00
C THR A 399 9.72 2.32 16.26
N THR A 400 8.44 2.29 16.62
CA THR A 400 7.41 3.07 15.93
C THR A 400 6.88 4.17 16.83
N ILE A 401 6.82 5.40 16.34
CA ILE A 401 6.19 6.53 17.03
C ILE A 401 4.97 6.98 16.23
N LEU A 402 3.83 7.07 16.89
CA LEU A 402 2.57 7.53 16.33
C LEU A 402 2.17 8.82 17.04
N ASN A 403 1.97 9.91 16.30
CA ASN A 403 1.46 11.14 16.88
C ASN A 403 -0.05 11.22 16.65
N MET A 404 -0.79 11.60 17.68
CA MET A 404 -2.24 11.75 17.57
C MET A 404 -2.70 12.96 18.38
N ALA A 405 -3.42 13.87 17.72
CA ALA A 405 -4.00 15.01 18.42
C ALA A 405 -5.30 14.61 19.11
N GLN A 406 -5.50 15.13 20.33
CA GLN A 406 -6.76 15.00 21.05
C GLN A 406 -7.71 16.15 20.67
N TYR A 407 -9.00 15.85 20.54
CA TYR A 407 -10.03 16.86 20.38
C TYR A 407 -10.42 17.41 21.77
N GLY A 408 -10.48 18.74 21.90
CA GLY A 408 -10.67 19.44 23.18
C GLY A 408 -9.34 19.96 23.74
N LEU A 409 -9.08 21.27 23.59
CA LEU A 409 -7.86 21.92 24.10
C LEU A 409 -7.78 21.90 25.64
N LEU A 410 -8.93 21.95 26.31
CA LEU A 410 -9.08 22.09 27.77
C LEU A 410 -10.35 21.34 28.18
N GLY A 411 -10.24 20.34 29.07
CA GLY A 411 -11.41 19.63 29.59
C GLY A 411 -11.14 18.20 30.08
N PRO A 412 -12.07 17.61 30.86
CA PRO A 412 -11.92 16.30 31.48
C PRO A 412 -12.21 15.12 30.53
N THR A 413 -12.90 15.35 29.40
CA THR A 413 -13.29 14.32 28.45
C THR A 413 -12.18 14.04 27.43
N MET A 414 -11.62 12.84 27.49
CA MET A 414 -10.70 12.32 26.49
C MET A 414 -11.50 11.68 25.35
N ASP A 415 -11.90 12.47 24.36
CA ASP A 415 -12.38 11.89 23.09
C ASP A 415 -11.17 11.60 22.21
N VAL A 416 -10.72 10.34 22.27
CA VAL A 416 -9.77 9.80 21.31
C VAL A 416 -10.58 9.00 20.28
N PRO A 417 -10.45 9.29 18.97
CA PRO A 417 -11.29 8.65 17.96
C PRO A 417 -10.98 7.15 17.76
N VAL A 418 -9.97 6.60 18.44
CA VAL A 418 -9.58 5.19 18.39
C VAL A 418 -9.20 4.69 19.78
N ASP A 419 -9.47 3.42 20.08
CA ASP A 419 -8.99 2.78 21.29
C ASP A 419 -7.45 2.70 21.30
N VAL A 420 -6.86 3.64 22.05
CA VAL A 420 -5.42 3.80 22.31
C VAL A 420 -4.77 2.49 22.77
N SER A 421 -5.52 1.62 23.46
CA SER A 421 -5.02 0.38 24.01
C SER A 421 -4.60 -0.63 22.95
N TYR A 422 -5.24 -0.55 21.77
CA TYR A 422 -5.08 -1.50 20.67
C TYR A 422 -3.89 -1.20 19.76
N LEU A 423 -3.50 0.07 19.64
CA LEU A 423 -2.46 0.52 18.71
C LEU A 423 -1.08 0.74 19.36
N SER A 424 -1.00 0.72 20.70
CA SER A 424 0.24 1.13 21.40
C SER A 424 0.68 0.21 22.53
N ASP A 425 1.99 -0.02 22.58
CA ASP A 425 2.69 -0.62 23.72
C ASP A 425 3.02 0.44 24.77
N CYS A 426 3.38 1.65 24.33
CA CYS A 426 3.69 2.80 25.17
C CYS A 426 2.78 3.99 24.82
N VAL A 427 2.31 4.71 25.83
CA VAL A 427 1.49 5.92 25.66
C VAL A 427 2.12 7.07 26.44
N LEU A 428 2.53 8.11 25.72
CA LEU A 428 2.96 9.39 26.27
C LEU A 428 1.84 10.40 26.09
N LEU A 429 1.52 11.14 27.15
CA LEU A 429 0.49 12.17 27.16
C LEU A 429 1.11 13.54 27.42
N LEU A 430 0.92 14.44 26.46
CA LEU A 430 1.29 15.85 26.50
C LEU A 430 0.04 16.71 26.73
N ARG A 431 0.08 17.59 27.74
CA ARG A 431 -1.06 18.45 28.09
C ARG A 431 -0.63 19.87 28.42
N PHE A 432 -1.47 20.82 28.05
CA PHE A 432 -1.38 22.17 28.58
C PHE A 432 -1.93 22.24 30.00
N PHE A 433 -1.35 23.12 30.80
CA PHE A 433 -1.88 23.49 32.11
C PHE A 433 -1.50 24.94 32.40
N GLU A 434 -2.33 25.64 33.17
CA GLU A 434 -2.06 27.02 33.58
C GLU A 434 -1.39 27.04 34.95
N ALA A 435 -0.28 27.77 35.08
CA ALA A 435 0.29 28.08 36.39
C ALA A 435 0.94 29.46 36.35
N ALA A 436 0.74 30.24 37.41
CA ALA A 436 1.28 31.60 37.55
C ALA A 436 0.99 32.52 36.34
N GLY A 437 -0.18 32.38 35.70
CA GLY A 437 -0.57 33.18 34.53
C GLY A 437 0.12 32.77 33.22
N GLU A 438 0.83 31.65 33.19
CA GLU A 438 1.50 31.11 32.00
C GLU A 438 0.86 29.79 31.54
N VAL A 439 0.74 29.63 30.22
CA VAL A 439 0.37 28.36 29.60
C VAL A 439 1.61 27.48 29.51
N ARG A 440 1.64 26.42 30.32
CA ARG A 440 2.76 25.47 30.41
C ARG A 440 2.37 24.11 29.86
N GLN A 441 3.37 23.28 29.59
CA GLN A 441 3.17 21.94 29.05
C GLN A 441 3.68 20.89 30.05
N SER A 442 3.00 19.75 30.07
CA SER A 442 3.37 18.60 30.91
C SER A 442 3.47 17.35 30.07
N ILE A 443 4.32 16.43 30.50
CA ILE A 443 4.48 15.09 29.93
C ILE A 443 4.28 14.02 31.01
N SER A 444 3.61 12.93 30.63
CA SER A 444 3.45 11.76 31.49
C SER A 444 3.41 10.48 30.67
N ALA A 445 3.96 9.39 31.21
CA ALA A 445 3.79 8.05 30.68
C ALA A 445 2.51 7.45 31.28
N VAL A 446 1.52 7.17 30.43
CA VAL A 446 0.21 6.61 30.84
C VAL A 446 0.27 5.09 30.86
N LYS A 447 1.03 4.51 29.93
CA LYS A 447 1.13 3.07 29.72
C LYS A 447 2.51 2.74 29.17
N LYS A 448 3.12 1.66 29.64
CA LYS A 448 4.24 0.96 28.98
C LYS A 448 4.05 -0.53 29.24
N ARG A 449 3.84 -1.34 28.19
CA ARG A 449 3.61 -2.79 28.32
C ARG A 449 4.85 -3.57 28.76
N SER A 450 6.02 -3.08 28.38
CA SER A 450 7.32 -3.69 28.67
C SER A 450 8.12 -2.80 29.60
N GLY A 451 8.66 -3.35 30.68
CA GLY A 451 9.45 -2.58 31.65
C GLY A 451 8.60 -1.68 32.57
N ARG A 452 9.28 -0.89 33.40
CA ARG A 452 8.65 0.07 34.30
C ARG A 452 8.63 1.45 33.65
N HIS A 453 7.67 2.29 34.03
CA HIS A 453 7.66 3.72 33.76
C HIS A 453 7.28 4.47 35.03
N GLU A 454 7.63 5.74 35.12
CA GLU A 454 7.21 6.54 36.26
C GLU A 454 5.71 6.86 36.21
N ARG A 455 5.09 6.98 37.38
CA ARG A 455 3.67 7.34 37.53
C ARG A 455 3.50 8.83 37.87
N THR A 456 4.47 9.64 37.47
CA THR A 456 4.52 11.08 37.73
C THR A 456 4.21 11.90 36.49
N ILE A 457 3.79 13.15 36.72
CA ILE A 457 3.63 14.15 35.67
C ILE A 457 4.79 15.13 35.82
N ARG A 458 5.51 15.39 34.73
CA ARG A 458 6.68 16.28 34.70
C ARG A 458 6.39 17.48 33.80
N GLU A 459 6.99 18.62 34.10
CA GLU A 459 6.94 19.78 33.20
C GLU A 459 7.72 19.46 31.92
N PHE A 460 7.18 19.86 30.77
CA PHE A 460 7.78 19.67 29.45
C PHE A 460 7.96 21.05 28.83
N GLN A 461 9.14 21.32 28.28
CA GLN A 461 9.43 22.60 27.65
C GLN A 461 10.21 22.39 26.35
N LEU A 462 9.84 23.19 25.34
CA LEU A 462 10.60 23.38 24.12
C LEU A 462 11.28 24.74 24.21
N ASP A 463 12.61 24.75 24.22
CA ASP A 463 13.40 25.98 24.17
C ASP A 463 14.32 26.00 22.93
N THR A 464 15.12 27.05 22.77
CA THR A 464 16.03 27.22 21.63
C THR A 464 17.16 26.18 21.57
N HIS A 465 17.27 25.31 22.56
CA HIS A 465 18.28 24.26 22.64
C HIS A 465 17.67 22.85 22.66
N GLY A 466 16.37 22.72 22.39
CA GLY A 466 15.68 21.45 22.27
C GLY A 466 14.63 21.21 23.35
N ILE A 467 14.49 19.94 23.74
CA ILE A 467 13.50 19.48 24.72
C ILE A 467 14.12 19.46 26.12
N ARG A 468 13.39 19.96 27.11
CA ARG A 468 13.67 19.79 28.54
C ARG A 468 12.47 19.16 29.24
N VAL A 469 12.76 18.25 30.16
CA VAL A 469 11.76 17.66 31.04
C VAL A 469 12.18 17.95 32.49
N GLY A 470 11.30 18.63 33.22
CA GLY A 470 11.53 19.03 34.60
C GLY A 470 11.28 17.93 35.62
N GLY A 471 11.33 18.31 36.89
CA GLY A 471 10.99 17.43 38.00
C GLY A 471 9.48 17.10 38.05
N PRO A 472 9.08 16.09 38.85
CA PRO A 472 7.67 15.79 39.09
C PRO A 472 6.92 16.99 39.68
N LEU A 473 5.75 17.30 39.11
CA LEU A 473 4.84 18.37 39.55
C LEU A 473 4.09 17.99 40.84
N LYS A 474 4.82 17.83 41.95
CA LYS A 474 4.26 17.36 43.24
C LYS A 474 3.28 18.33 43.89
N GLU A 475 3.39 19.61 43.57
CA GLU A 475 2.61 20.70 44.18
C GLU A 475 1.39 21.09 43.35
N SER A 476 1.11 20.39 42.24
CA SER A 476 -0.01 20.65 41.34
C SER A 476 -1.00 19.48 41.37
N TYR A 477 -2.28 19.75 41.62
CA TYR A 477 -3.38 18.79 41.55
C TYR A 477 -4.28 19.10 40.36
N GLY A 478 -4.95 18.11 39.76
CA GLY A 478 -5.84 18.39 38.61
C GLY A 478 -5.10 18.67 37.28
N VAL A 479 -3.79 18.37 37.20
CA VAL A 479 -3.04 18.50 35.93
C VAL A 479 -3.64 17.59 34.85
N LEU A 480 -4.14 16.41 35.23
CA LEU A 480 -4.83 15.51 34.30
C LEU A 480 -6.26 15.96 33.95
N THR A 481 -6.84 16.94 34.64
CA THR A 481 -8.15 17.51 34.28
C THR A 481 -8.02 18.78 33.44
N GLY A 482 -6.78 19.24 33.17
CA GLY A 482 -6.51 20.48 32.44
C GLY A 482 -6.79 21.77 33.23
N MET A 483 -7.25 21.64 34.48
CA MET A 483 -7.46 22.74 35.42
C MET A 483 -6.65 22.47 36.69
N PRO A 484 -5.34 22.75 36.66
CA PRO A 484 -4.48 22.50 37.80
C PRO A 484 -4.81 23.47 38.96
N SER A 485 -4.76 22.97 40.19
CA SER A 485 -4.67 23.76 41.40
C SER A 485 -3.25 23.64 41.95
N TYR A 486 -2.49 24.73 41.89
CA TYR A 486 -1.13 24.81 42.42
C TYR A 486 -1.17 25.17 43.91
N ARG A 487 -0.39 24.46 44.74
CA ARG A 487 -0.25 24.70 46.19
C ARG A 487 1.20 24.96 46.62
N GLY A 488 2.10 25.23 45.68
CA GLY A 488 3.53 25.43 45.96
C GLY A 488 3.96 26.90 46.06
N GLY A 489 5.27 27.14 46.14
CA GLY A 489 5.86 28.48 46.24
C GLY A 489 6.06 29.17 44.88
N GLU A 490 6.22 30.51 44.86
CA GLU A 490 6.29 31.34 43.64
C GLU A 490 7.57 31.18 42.78
N GLY A 491 8.45 30.23 43.09
CA GLY A 491 9.69 30.00 42.34
C GLY A 491 9.47 29.28 41.00
N PRO A 492 10.35 29.46 40.01
CA PRO A 492 10.24 28.73 38.74
C PRO A 492 10.44 27.21 38.96
N LEU A 493 9.46 26.41 38.55
CA LEU A 493 9.48 24.94 38.63
C LEU A 493 10.61 24.29 37.79
N LEU A 494 11.12 25.01 36.78
CA LEU A 494 12.30 24.69 35.98
C LEU A 494 13.31 25.84 36.09
N PRO A 495 14.54 25.60 36.58
CA PRO A 495 15.57 26.64 36.59
C PRO A 495 16.03 26.99 35.16
N SER A 496 16.32 28.28 34.94
CA SER A 496 16.95 28.82 33.74
C SER A 496 18.29 28.10 33.47
N ARG A 497 18.65 27.89 32.20
CA ARG A 497 20.01 27.41 31.88
C ARG A 497 21.04 28.48 32.24
N GLU A 498 22.14 28.07 32.85
CA GLU A 498 23.36 28.88 32.94
C GLU A 498 24.03 29.03 31.58
#